data_AF-A0A952VDY8-F1
#
_entry.id   AF-A0A952VDY8-F1
#
_cell.length_a   1.000
_cell.length_b   1.000
_cell.length_c   1.000
_cell.angle_alpha   90.00
_cell.angle_beta   90.00
_cell.angle_gamma   90.00
#
_symmetry.space_group_name_H-M   'P 1'
#
loop_
_entity.id
_entity.type
_entity.pdbx_description
1 polymer ?
#
loop_
_entity_poly.entity_id
_entity_poly.type
_entity_poly.pdbx_seq_one_letter_code
_entity_poly.pdbx_strand_id
1 'polypeptide(L)'
;MVSPLYVDPGALLSPDRLKSHHNPLIPQDVVRERQKLIEAGKQFESYFVSHLLKVMRETVPQGAIANKQGAYFHSFYDEEIGRRAAESGGIGIARMVQEHAEKYFSGSPAERSSFPVGDR
;
A
#
# COMPACT_ATOMS: atom_id res chain seq x y z
N MET A 1 13.54 -9.77 57.35
CA MET A 1 12.68 -10.63 56.51
C MET A 1 12.28 -9.83 55.29
N VAL A 2 12.86 -10.11 54.13
CA VAL A 2 12.60 -9.39 52.86
C VAL A 2 11.73 -10.30 52.00
N SER A 3 10.52 -9.85 51.66
CA SER A 3 9.56 -10.61 50.86
C SER A 3 10.09 -10.85 49.43
N PRO A 4 10.03 -12.07 48.88
CA PRO A 4 10.68 -12.44 47.62
C PRO A 4 9.81 -12.26 46.35
N LEU A 5 8.86 -11.33 46.31
CA LEU A 5 7.85 -11.26 45.24
C LEU A 5 7.78 -9.92 44.51
N TYR A 6 8.93 -9.37 44.12
CA TYR A 6 8.96 -8.39 43.04
C TYR A 6 9.92 -8.88 41.95
N VAL A 7 9.36 -9.50 40.92
CA VAL A 7 10.06 -9.86 39.69
C VAL A 7 9.85 -8.70 38.72
N ASP A 8 10.94 -8.03 38.36
CA ASP A 8 10.93 -6.98 37.33
C ASP A 8 10.37 -7.57 36.01
N PRO A 9 9.25 -7.03 35.46
CA PRO A 9 8.69 -7.50 34.20
C PRO A 9 9.69 -7.40 33.03
N GLY A 10 10.69 -6.52 33.13
CA GLY A 10 11.77 -6.38 32.14
C GLY A 10 12.80 -7.52 32.18
N ALA A 11 12.95 -8.20 33.32
CA ALA A 11 13.92 -9.28 33.49
C ALA A 11 13.48 -10.63 32.89
N LEU A 12 12.21 -10.76 32.48
CA LEU A 12 11.67 -11.95 31.82
C LEU A 12 11.87 -11.96 30.30
N LEU A 13 12.43 -10.90 29.73
CA LEU A 13 12.80 -10.85 28.32
C LEU A 13 14.25 -11.32 28.18
N SER A 14 14.42 -12.62 27.94
CA SER A 14 15.71 -13.18 27.53
C SER A 14 16.22 -12.41 26.30
N PRO A 15 17.48 -11.94 26.28
CA PRO A 15 18.04 -11.16 25.16
C PRO A 15 18.09 -11.96 23.84
N ASP A 16 17.90 -13.28 23.92
CA ASP A 16 17.99 -14.19 22.78
C ASP A 16 16.70 -14.27 21.92
N ARG A 17 15.61 -13.58 22.31
CA ARG A 17 14.36 -13.49 21.52
C ARG A 17 14.29 -12.30 20.55
N LEU A 18 15.37 -11.54 20.41
CA LEU A 18 15.53 -10.53 19.35
C LEU A 18 16.26 -11.05 18.12
N LYS A 19 16.40 -12.37 17.97
CA LYS A 19 16.67 -12.95 16.65
C LYS A 19 15.36 -12.91 15.89
N SER A 20 15.16 -11.80 15.16
CA SER A 20 14.18 -11.77 14.09
C SER A 20 14.40 -13.05 13.28
N HIS A 21 13.43 -13.96 13.30
CA HIS A 21 13.38 -15.01 12.29
C HIS A 21 13.16 -14.28 10.96
N HIS A 22 14.26 -13.83 10.35
CA HIS A 22 14.29 -13.54 8.94
C HIS A 22 14.06 -14.89 8.28
N ASN A 23 12.79 -15.27 8.15
CA ASN A 23 12.42 -16.30 7.23
C ASN A 23 12.74 -15.69 5.86
N PRO A 24 13.81 -16.12 5.17
CA PRO A 24 14.07 -15.61 3.85
C PRO A 24 12.83 -15.96 3.03
N LEU A 25 12.16 -14.93 2.50
CA LEU A 25 11.05 -15.15 1.57
C LEU A 25 11.56 -16.11 0.50
N ILE A 26 10.91 -17.27 0.36
CA ILE A 26 11.28 -18.23 -0.68
C ILE A 26 11.11 -17.47 -2.01
N PRO A 27 11.92 -17.69 -3.07
CA PRO A 27 11.80 -16.95 -4.32
C PRO A 27 10.37 -16.88 -4.89
N GLN A 28 9.57 -17.92 -4.63
CA GLN A 28 8.15 -17.97 -4.97
C GLN A 28 7.31 -16.93 -4.20
N ASP A 29 7.60 -16.69 -2.92
CA ASP A 29 6.93 -15.68 -2.10
C ASP A 29 7.24 -14.26 -2.58
N VAL A 30 8.50 -14.00 -2.96
CA VAL A 30 8.91 -12.70 -3.53
C VAL A 30 8.13 -12.37 -4.81
N VAL A 31 7.95 -13.36 -5.70
CA VAL A 31 7.16 -13.19 -6.92
C VAL A 31 5.68 -12.93 -6.59
N ARG A 32 5.11 -13.66 -5.62
CA ARG A 32 3.70 -13.45 -5.21
C ARG A 32 3.49 -12.07 -4.60
N GLU A 33 4.35 -11.63 -3.70
CA GLU A 33 4.24 -10.32 -3.06
C GLU A 33 4.43 -9.18 -4.06
N ARG A 34 5.37 -9.34 -5.02
CA ARG A 34 5.51 -8.42 -6.15
C ARG A 34 4.21 -8.32 -6.95
N GLN A 35 3.59 -9.45 -7.29
CA GLN A 35 2.36 -9.47 -8.09
C GLN A 35 1.18 -8.83 -7.33
N LYS A 36 1.05 -9.10 -6.03
CA LYS A 36 0.04 -8.45 -5.18
C LYS A 36 0.20 -6.94 -5.14
N LEU A 37 1.43 -6.44 -5.07
CA LEU A 37 1.71 -5.00 -5.08
C LEU A 37 1.30 -4.35 -6.42
N ILE A 38 1.62 -4.99 -7.54
CA ILE A 38 1.20 -4.53 -8.88
C ILE A 38 -0.34 -4.50 -8.98
N GLU A 39 -0.99 -5.55 -8.52
CA GLU A 39 -2.45 -5.65 -8.54
C GLU A 39 -3.12 -4.59 -7.65
N ALA A 40 -2.60 -4.38 -6.44
CA ALA A 40 -3.05 -3.32 -5.56
C ALA A 40 -2.87 -1.94 -6.21
N GLY A 41 -1.79 -1.72 -6.95
CA GLY A 41 -1.56 -0.49 -7.73
C GLY A 41 -2.65 -0.24 -8.77
N LYS A 42 -3.06 -1.27 -9.52
CA LYS A 42 -4.18 -1.18 -10.47
C LYS A 42 -5.50 -0.88 -9.80
N GLN A 43 -5.82 -1.58 -8.71
CA GLN A 43 -7.05 -1.36 -7.95
C GLN A 43 -7.11 0.05 -7.37
N PHE A 44 -5.98 0.55 -6.87
CA PHE A 44 -5.88 1.91 -6.36
C PHE A 44 -6.04 2.95 -7.47
N GLU A 45 -5.42 2.77 -8.64
CA GLU A 45 -5.61 3.68 -9.77
C GLU A 45 -7.08 3.72 -10.21
N SER A 46 -7.74 2.57 -10.29
CA SER A 46 -9.17 2.48 -10.62
C SER A 46 -10.03 3.29 -9.64
N TYR A 47 -9.82 3.07 -8.33
CA TYR A 47 -10.51 3.81 -7.28
C TYR A 47 -10.22 5.32 -7.37
N PHE A 48 -8.95 5.69 -7.54
CA PHE A 48 -8.55 7.09 -7.57
C PHE A 48 -9.14 7.84 -8.77
N VAL A 49 -9.14 7.25 -9.97
CA VAL A 49 -9.77 7.85 -11.16
C VAL A 49 -11.28 8.00 -10.94
N SER A 50 -11.94 6.98 -10.42
CA SER A 50 -13.38 7.05 -10.10
C SER A 50 -13.67 8.17 -9.10
N HIS A 51 -12.84 8.29 -8.06
CA HIS A 51 -12.96 9.34 -7.06
C HIS A 51 -12.70 10.73 -7.66
N LEU A 52 -11.71 10.85 -8.54
CA LEU A 52 -11.38 12.09 -9.22
C LEU A 52 -12.56 12.59 -10.06
N LEU A 53 -13.21 11.69 -10.82
CA LEU A 53 -14.41 12.02 -11.59
C LEU A 53 -15.57 12.48 -10.71
N LYS A 54 -15.78 11.82 -9.57
CA LYS A 54 -16.78 12.22 -8.59
C LYS A 54 -16.54 13.65 -8.08
N VAL A 55 -15.33 13.96 -7.58
CA VAL A 55 -15.04 15.30 -7.04
C VAL A 55 -15.03 16.36 -8.13
N MET A 56 -14.62 16.04 -9.37
CA MET A 56 -14.74 16.94 -10.51
C MET A 56 -16.22 17.29 -10.77
N ARG A 57 -17.11 16.30 -10.72
CA ARG A 57 -18.56 16.49 -10.90
C ARG A 57 -19.19 17.34 -9.80
N GLU A 58 -18.71 17.21 -8.56
CA GLU A 58 -19.15 18.03 -7.43
C GLU A 58 -18.83 19.52 -7.60
N THR A 59 -17.85 19.87 -8.46
CA THR A 59 -17.55 21.28 -8.78
C THR A 59 -18.51 21.90 -9.81
N VAL A 60 -19.34 21.09 -10.47
CA VAL A 60 -20.34 21.58 -11.44
C VAL A 60 -21.57 22.10 -10.69
N PRO A 61 -22.00 23.37 -10.88
CA PRO A 61 -23.18 23.91 -10.23
C PRO A 61 -24.44 23.09 -10.54
N GLN A 62 -25.15 22.67 -9.50
CA GLN A 62 -26.42 21.96 -9.64
C GLN A 62 -27.52 22.98 -10.01
N GLY A 63 -28.26 22.72 -11.10
CA GLY A 63 -29.44 23.51 -11.45
C GLY A 63 -30.58 23.32 -10.44
N ALA A 64 -31.69 24.05 -10.60
CA ALA A 64 -32.82 24.08 -9.66
C ALA A 64 -33.52 22.71 -9.40
N ILE A 65 -33.17 21.66 -10.14
CA ILE A 65 -33.70 20.30 -9.99
C ILE A 65 -32.54 19.33 -9.81
N ALA A 66 -32.34 18.83 -8.58
CA ALA A 66 -31.36 17.78 -8.29
C ALA A 66 -31.98 16.39 -8.58
N ASN A 67 -31.49 15.70 -9.62
CA ASN A 67 -31.95 14.35 -9.96
C ASN A 67 -31.21 13.29 -9.13
N LYS A 68 -31.79 12.88 -8.00
CA LYS A 68 -31.22 11.87 -7.10
C LYS A 68 -31.02 10.49 -7.76
N GLN A 69 -31.80 10.13 -8.78
CA GLN A 69 -31.65 8.85 -9.47
C GLN A 69 -30.48 8.83 -10.46
N GLY A 70 -30.10 10.00 -11.00
CA GLY A 70 -28.89 10.12 -11.81
C GLY A 70 -27.60 9.88 -11.01
N ALA A 71 -27.61 10.13 -9.70
CA ALA A 71 -26.43 10.00 -8.86
C ALA A 71 -25.87 8.58 -8.81
N TYR A 72 -26.72 7.56 -8.66
CA TYR A 72 -26.30 6.16 -8.66
C TYR A 72 -25.80 5.69 -10.04
N PHE A 73 -26.42 6.18 -11.12
CA PHE A 73 -25.93 5.90 -12.46
C PHE A 73 -24.52 6.49 -12.67
N HIS A 74 -24.29 7.72 -12.22
CA HIS A 74 -22.99 8.35 -12.30
C HIS A 74 -21.92 7.62 -11.46
N SER A 75 -22.26 7.10 -10.28
CA SER A 75 -21.27 6.35 -9.49
C SER A 75 -20.82 5.07 -10.19
N PHE A 76 -21.75 4.28 -10.77
CA PHE A 76 -21.38 3.08 -11.52
C PHE A 76 -20.64 3.41 -12.82
N TYR A 77 -21.00 4.52 -13.46
CA TYR A 77 -20.31 5.00 -14.65
C TYR A 77 -18.88 5.44 -14.34
N ASP A 78 -18.67 6.19 -13.26
CA ASP A 78 -17.35 6.64 -12.82
C ASP A 78 -16.46 5.44 -12.43
N GLU A 79 -17.03 4.42 -11.76
CA GLU A 79 -16.34 3.15 -11.43
C GLU A 79 -15.90 2.37 -12.67
N GLU A 80 -16.76 2.23 -13.66
CA GLU A 80 -16.40 1.56 -14.93
C GLU A 80 -15.34 2.33 -15.72
N ILE A 81 -15.37 3.67 -15.70
CA ILE A 81 -14.30 4.48 -16.28
C ILE A 81 -12.99 4.24 -15.52
N GLY A 82 -13.02 4.26 -14.19
CA GLY A 82 -11.84 4.00 -13.36
C GLY A 82 -11.21 2.63 -13.66
N ARG A 83 -12.03 1.57 -13.72
CA ARG A 83 -11.58 0.21 -14.04
C ARG A 83 -10.89 0.16 -15.40
N ARG A 84 -11.55 0.70 -16.44
CA ARG A 84 -11.01 0.73 -17.81
C ARG A 84 -9.74 1.56 -17.91
N ALA A 85 -9.68 2.69 -17.21
CA ALA A 85 -8.50 3.54 -17.16
C ALA A 85 -7.31 2.77 -16.54
N ALA A 86 -7.50 2.11 -15.40
CA ALA A 86 -6.44 1.32 -14.77
C ALA A 86 -5.98 0.14 -15.65
N GLU A 87 -6.90 -0.52 -16.37
CA GLU A 87 -6.58 -1.59 -17.31
C GLU A 87 -5.74 -1.11 -18.51
N SER A 88 -6.02 0.10 -19.03
CA SER A 88 -5.30 0.68 -20.18
C SER A 88 -4.08 1.52 -19.80
N GLY A 89 -3.73 1.64 -18.51
CA GLY A 89 -2.59 2.42 -18.01
C GLY A 89 -2.87 3.89 -17.71
N GLY A 90 -4.14 4.31 -17.80
CA GLY A 90 -4.75 5.47 -17.15
C GLY A 90 -3.88 6.72 -17.00
N ILE A 91 -3.77 7.18 -15.75
CA ILE A 91 -2.97 8.34 -15.36
C ILE A 91 -1.53 7.94 -14.97
N GLY A 92 -1.26 6.63 -14.90
CA GLY A 92 0.08 6.06 -14.73
C GLY A 92 0.41 5.59 -13.32
N ILE A 93 -0.54 5.60 -12.38
CA ILE A 93 -0.26 5.20 -10.99
C ILE A 93 0.09 3.71 -10.90
N ALA A 94 -0.65 2.83 -11.59
CA ALA A 94 -0.33 1.40 -11.59
C ALA A 94 1.07 1.13 -12.17
N ARG A 95 1.47 1.89 -13.20
CA ARG A 95 2.82 1.82 -13.78
C ARG A 95 3.88 2.24 -12.75
N MET A 96 3.69 3.35 -12.05
CA MET A 96 4.62 3.81 -11.02
C MET A 96 4.78 2.78 -9.90
N VAL A 97 3.68 2.15 -9.47
CA VAL A 97 3.71 1.07 -8.47
C VAL A 97 4.46 -0.15 -8.99
N GLN A 98 4.26 -0.52 -10.26
CA GLN A 98 4.99 -1.61 -10.90
C GLN A 98 6.50 -1.33 -10.94
N GLU A 99 6.92 -0.16 -11.42
CA GLU A 99 8.33 0.26 -11.45
C GLU A 99 8.95 0.25 -10.04
N HIS A 100 8.19 0.73 -9.05
CA HIS A 100 8.62 0.68 -7.65
C HIS A 100 8.77 -0.76 -7.15
N ALA A 101 7.82 -1.64 -7.45
CA ALA A 101 7.88 -3.05 -7.08
C ALA A 101 9.10 -3.73 -7.73
N GLU A 102 9.33 -3.48 -9.02
CA GLU A 102 10.51 -3.91 -9.77
C GLU A 102 11.80 -3.59 -9.00
N LYS A 103 12.01 -2.32 -8.66
CA LYS A 103 13.18 -1.86 -7.91
C LYS A 103 13.25 -2.39 -6.48
N TYR A 104 12.12 -2.43 -5.76
CA TYR A 104 12.09 -2.83 -4.36
C TYR A 104 12.53 -4.29 -4.15
N PHE A 105 12.12 -5.16 -5.06
CA PHE A 105 12.40 -6.60 -5.03
C PHE A 105 13.60 -7.00 -5.91
N SER A 106 14.24 -6.09 -6.65
CA SER A 106 15.49 -6.35 -7.41
C SER A 106 16.76 -6.09 -6.60
N GLY A 107 16.68 -5.40 -5.45
CA GLY A 107 17.82 -5.11 -4.60
C GLY A 107 18.28 -6.35 -3.81
N SER A 108 19.56 -6.72 -3.98
CA SER A 108 20.24 -7.72 -3.14
C SER A 108 20.19 -7.30 -1.65
N PRO A 109 20.02 -8.24 -0.69
CA PRO A 109 20.03 -7.93 0.74
C PRO A 109 21.30 -7.24 1.26
N ALA A 110 22.40 -7.27 0.52
CA ALA A 110 23.74 -6.90 0.98
C ALA A 110 24.02 -5.38 1.10
N GLU A 111 23.23 -4.50 0.47
CA GLU A 111 23.51 -3.04 0.49
C GLU A 111 22.69 -2.27 1.52
N ARG A 112 21.78 -2.92 2.25
CA ARG A 112 20.84 -2.22 3.15
C ARG A 112 21.39 -1.92 4.55
N SER A 113 22.64 -2.32 4.87
CA SER A 113 23.25 -2.13 6.19
C SER A 113 24.56 -1.35 6.16
N SER A 114 24.57 -0.18 5.53
CA SER A 114 25.67 0.78 5.68
C SER A 114 25.12 2.17 5.90
N PHE A 115 24.41 2.33 7.02
CA PHE A 115 24.40 3.62 7.69
C PHE A 115 25.77 3.78 8.36
N PRO A 116 26.62 4.73 7.97
CA PRO A 116 27.79 5.04 8.77
C PRO A 116 27.26 5.64 10.08
N VAL A 117 27.36 4.87 11.16
CA VAL A 117 27.32 5.43 12.51
C VAL A 117 28.57 6.31 12.59
N GLY A 118 28.40 7.60 12.33
CA GLY A 118 29.46 8.57 12.52
C GLY A 118 29.71 8.69 14.02
N ASP A 119 30.88 8.25 14.47
CA ASP A 119 31.41 8.60 15.77
C ASP A 119 31.51 10.14 15.86
N ARG A 120 30.66 10.71 16.72
CA ARG A 120 30.82 12.05 17.30
C ARG A 120 30.39 12.02 18.75
#